data_AF-A0A349KHW7-F1
#
_entry.id   AF-A0A349KHW7-F1
#
_cell.length_a   1.000
_cell.length_b   1.000
_cell.length_c   1.000
_cell.angle_alpha   90.00
_cell.angle_beta   90.00
_cell.angle_gamma   90.00
#
_symmetry.space_group_name_H-M   'P 1'
#
loop_
_entity.id
_entity.type
_entity.pdbx_description
1 polymer ?
#
loop_
_entity_poly.entity_id
_entity_poly.type
_entity_poly.pdbx_seq_one_letter_code
_entity_poly.pdbx_strand_id
1 'polypeptide(L)' 'GPGHVPMHLIKENMEKQLEVCDEAPFYTLGPLTTDIAPGYDHITSGI' A
#
# COMPACT_ATOMS: atom_id res chain seq x y z
N GLY A 1 8.02 0.69 -1.25
CA GLY A 1 6.63 1.15 -1.39
C GLY A 1 6.05 1.47 -0.04
N PRO A 2 4.85 2.06 0.03
CA PRO A 2 4.27 2.58 1.27
C PRO A 2 3.92 1.47 2.28
N GLY A 3 3.63 1.90 3.52
CA GLY A 3 3.29 1.03 4.66
C GLY A 3 1.82 1.09 5.07
N HIS A 4 1.28 2.30 5.29
CA HIS A 4 -0.12 2.52 5.72
C HIS A 4 -0.81 3.38 4.65
N VAL A 5 -1.83 2.83 4.00
CA VAL A 5 -2.54 3.50 2.89
C VAL A 5 -4.01 3.08 2.92
N PRO A 6 -4.97 4.00 3.12
CA PRO A 6 -6.38 3.67 3.02
C PRO A 6 -6.75 3.28 1.58
N MET A 7 -7.67 2.31 1.43
CA MET A 7 -7.94 1.63 0.15
C MET A 7 -8.12 2.54 -1.07
N HIS A 8 -8.82 3.66 -0.93
CA HIS A 8 -9.12 4.57 -2.04
C HIS A 8 -7.88 5.29 -2.61
N LEU A 9 -6.75 5.29 -1.90
CA LEU A 9 -5.49 5.90 -2.33
C LEU A 9 -4.47 4.89 -2.91
N ILE A 10 -4.77 3.58 -2.88
CA ILE A 10 -3.85 2.56 -3.38
C ILE A 10 -3.62 2.72 -4.89
N LYS A 11 -4.69 2.98 -5.65
CA LYS A 11 -4.61 3.13 -7.12
C LYS A 11 -3.70 4.30 -7.52
N GLU A 12 -3.87 5.44 -6.88
CA GLU A 12 -3.05 6.64 -7.15
C GLU A 12 -1.55 6.39 -6.87
N ASN A 13 -1.23 5.64 -5.80
CA ASN A 13 0.16 5.29 -5.49
C ASN A 13 0.77 4.38 -6.56
N MET A 14 0.00 3.44 -7.11
CA MET A 14 0.48 2.57 -8.18
C MET A 14 0.67 3.34 -9.50
N GLU A 15 -0.28 4.19 -9.87
CA GLU A 15 -0.19 5.03 -11.08
C GLU A 15 1.05 5.93 -11.04
N LYS A 16 1.30 6.60 -9.90
CA LYS A 16 2.50 7.42 -9.71
C LYS A 16 3.79 6.61 -9.79
N GLN A 17 3.80 5.39 -9.26
CA GLN A 17 5.01 4.56 -9.30
C GLN A 17 5.34 4.14 -10.73
N LEU A 18 4.34 3.75 -11.53
CA LEU A 18 4.56 3.38 -12.92
C LEU A 18 5.12 4.56 -13.73
N GLU A 19 4.57 5.76 -13.53
CA GLU A 19 5.00 6.98 -14.22
C GLU A 19 6.39 7.47 -13.79
N VAL A 20 6.68 7.50 -12.49
CA VAL A 20 7.91 8.12 -11.96
C VAL A 20 9.08 7.14 -11.89
N CYS A 21 8.82 5.84 -11.84
CA CYS A 21 9.86 4.82 -11.70
C CYS A 21 10.04 3.95 -12.94
N ASP A 22 9.56 4.41 -14.11
CA ASP A 22 9.72 3.74 -15.41
C ASP A 22 9.36 2.24 -15.34
N GLU A 23 8.21 1.94 -14.72
CA GLU A 23 7.70 0.57 -14.52
C GLU A 23 8.65 -0.41 -13.80
N ALA A 24 9.63 0.10 -13.04
CA ALA A 24 10.50 -0.74 -12.23
C ALA A 24 9.68 -1.61 -11.24
N PRO A 25 10.14 -2.83 -10.90
CA PRO A 25 9.44 -3.68 -9.95
C PRO A 25 9.22 -2.99 -8.60
N PHE A 26 7.97 -2.97 -8.13
CA PHE A 26 7.61 -2.28 -6.90
C PHE A 26 7.40 -3.23 -5.72
N TYR A 27 8.11 -2.98 -4.62
CA TYR A 27 8.01 -3.76 -3.40
C TYR A 27 7.37 -2.92 -2.29
N THR A 28 6.18 -3.32 -1.82
CA THR A 28 5.40 -2.64 -0.76
C THR A 28 5.50 -3.39 0.57
N LEU A 29 5.24 -2.69 1.68
CA LEU A 29 5.17 -3.28 3.00
C LEU A 29 3.72 -3.22 3.50
N GLY A 30 2.91 -4.23 3.15
CA GLY A 30 1.44 -4.12 3.21
C GLY A 30 0.89 -3.56 1.89
N PRO A 31 -0.15 -2.70 1.89
CA PRO A 31 -0.35 -1.63 2.86
C PRO A 31 -1.45 -1.89 3.88
N LEU A 32 -1.24 -1.41 5.11
CA LEU A 32 -2.27 -1.36 6.14
C LEU A 32 -3.39 -0.41 5.71
N THR A 33 -4.57 -0.98 5.47
CA THR A 33 -5.75 -0.22 5.03
C THR A 33 -6.45 0.54 6.16
N THR A 34 -6.15 0.19 7.41
CA THR A 34 -6.63 0.86 8.60
C THR A 34 -5.68 0.65 9.78
N ASP A 35 -5.59 1.64 10.66
CA ASP A 35 -4.64 1.67 11.78
C ASP A 35 -5.30 1.33 13.12
N ILE A 36 -6.59 1.00 13.11
CA ILE A 36 -7.40 0.87 14.33
C ILE A 36 -7.40 -0.54 14.93
N ALA A 37 -6.66 -1.48 14.34
CA ALA A 37 -6.67 -2.89 14.71
C ALA A 37 -5.26 -3.43 15.08
N PRO A 38 -4.59 -2.85 16.10
CA PRO A 38 -3.25 -3.28 16.50
C PRO A 38 -3.25 -4.76 16.90
N GLY A 39 -2.25 -5.52 16.43
CA GLY A 39 -2.16 -6.97 16.64
C GLY A 39 -2.89 -7.83 15.60
N TYR A 40 -3.73 -7.21 14.76
CA TYR A 40 -4.41 -7.83 13.62
C TYR A 40 -3.95 -7.23 12.28
N ASP A 41 -2.78 -6.60 12.27
CA ASP A 41 -2.19 -5.92 11.11
C ASP A 41 -1.99 -6.84 9.90
N HIS A 42 -1.74 -8.14 10.14
CA HIS A 42 -1.65 -9.17 9.10
C HIS A 42 -2.98 -9.35 8.32
N ILE A 43 -4.11 -9.00 8.92
CA ILE A 43 -5.42 -8.98 8.26
C ILE A 43 -5.59 -7.67 7.52
N THR A 44 -5.37 -6.52 8.17
CA THR A 44 -5.60 -5.20 7.56
C THR A 44 -4.61 -4.86 6.44
N SER A 45 -3.43 -5.49 6.43
CA SER A 45 -2.45 -5.43 5.34
C SER A 45 -2.62 -6.51 4.27
N GLY A 46 -3.47 -7.52 4.52
CA GLY A 46 -3.75 -8.62 3.58
C GLY A 46 -4.99 -8.39 2.70
N ILE A 47 -5.66 -7.25 2.88
CA ILE A 47 -6.77 -6.73 2.06
C ILE A 47 -6.21 -6.06 0.82
#